data_AF-A0A919MSE4-F1
#
_entry.id   AF-A0A919MSE4-F1
#
_cell.length_a   1.000
_cell.length_b   1.000
_cell.length_c   1.000
_cell.angle_alpha   90.00
_cell.angle_beta   90.00
_cell.angle_gamma   90.00
#
_symmetry.space_group_name_H-M   'P 1'
#
loop_
_entity.id
_entity.type
_entity.pdbx_description
1 polymer ?
#
loop_
_entity_poly.entity_id
_entity_poly.type
_entity_poly.pdbx_seq_one_letter_code
_entity_poly.pdbx_strand_id
1 'polypeptide(L)'
;MLEVEPSDQDYLRQIELVAREVVHAAQNEGSLTYGSGPRNATTLQRAVNQLACHLRREHFAGDGCIEDDRPLQHLGGAAVISPSDDPAAQASYAAGCSRLGVEARAEGWALWYTWDDKARAHTMVTTALDTTRGLLKSWSRGHDLHPAQPLRAQIAAIVRGWPGPVILSPSHATTIGLTGR
;
A
#
# COMPACT_ATOMS: atom_id res chain seq x y z
N MET A 1 -5.28 10.24 -46.34
CA MET A 1 -5.43 10.39 -44.88
C MET A 1 -4.05 10.12 -44.32
N LEU A 2 -3.33 11.15 -43.87
CA LEU A 2 -1.99 10.95 -43.29
C LEU A 2 -2.21 10.27 -41.93
N GLU A 3 -1.84 9.00 -41.82
CA GLU A 3 -1.75 8.34 -40.52
C GLU A 3 -0.69 9.10 -39.72
N VAL A 4 -1.12 9.73 -38.64
CA VAL A 4 -0.21 10.35 -37.69
C VAL A 4 0.52 9.20 -37.01
N GLU A 5 1.81 9.06 -37.29
CA GLU A 5 2.62 8.06 -36.59
C GLU A 5 2.57 8.37 -35.08
N PRO A 6 2.24 7.37 -34.24
CA PRO A 6 2.18 7.57 -32.80
C PRO A 6 3.56 7.99 -32.31
N SER A 7 3.59 9.01 -31.44
CA SER A 7 4.83 9.36 -30.75
C SER A 7 5.27 8.21 -29.83
N ASP A 8 6.52 8.23 -29.38
CA ASP A 8 6.99 7.27 -28.37
C ASP A 8 6.11 7.26 -27.11
N GLN A 9 5.56 8.42 -26.73
CA GLN A 9 4.62 8.51 -25.61
C GLN A 9 3.28 7.84 -25.92
N ASP A 10 2.76 8.01 -27.13
CA ASP A 10 1.54 7.33 -27.57
C ASP A 10 1.74 5.81 -27.64
N TYR A 11 2.93 5.38 -28.06
CA TYR A 11 3.31 3.97 -28.09
C TYR A 11 3.38 3.36 -26.68
N LEU A 12 4.04 4.03 -25.75
CA LEU A 12 4.09 3.60 -24.34
C LEU A 12 2.71 3.59 -23.69
N ARG A 13 1.88 4.60 -24.00
CA ARG A 13 0.48 4.65 -23.55
C ARG A 13 -0.33 3.48 -24.12
N GLN A 14 -0.15 3.16 -25.40
CA GLN A 14 -0.83 2.03 -26.03
C GLN A 14 -0.41 0.70 -25.39
N ILE A 15 0.87 0.51 -25.05
CA ILE A 15 1.35 -0.66 -24.30
C ILE A 15 0.65 -0.75 -22.94
N GLU A 16 0.57 0.36 -22.21
CA GLU A 16 -0.12 0.39 -20.91
C GLU A 16 -1.60 -0.01 -21.04
N LEU A 17 -2.29 0.49 -22.06
CA LEU A 17 -3.71 0.18 -22.33
C LEU A 17 -3.91 -1.31 -22.65
N VAL A 18 -3.12 -1.86 -23.58
CA VAL A 18 -3.19 -3.29 -23.96
C VAL A 18 -2.85 -4.17 -22.75
N ALA A 19 -1.87 -3.78 -21.95
CA ALA A 19 -1.52 -4.50 -20.74
C ALA A 19 -2.70 -4.51 -19.74
N ARG A 20 -3.42 -3.39 -19.60
CA ARG A 20 -4.62 -3.31 -18.74
C ARG A 20 -5.74 -4.21 -19.26
N GLU A 21 -5.92 -4.32 -20.57
CA GLU A 21 -6.90 -5.21 -21.19
C GLU A 21 -6.59 -6.69 -20.91
N VAL A 22 -5.33 -7.11 -21.06
CA VAL A 22 -4.88 -8.47 -20.73
C VAL A 22 -5.19 -8.81 -19.27
N VAL A 23 -4.90 -7.88 -18.36
CA VAL A 23 -5.18 -8.05 -16.93
C VAL A 23 -6.69 -8.13 -16.67
N HIS A 24 -7.50 -7.27 -17.29
CA HIS A 24 -8.95 -7.33 -17.14
C HIS A 24 -9.50 -8.67 -17.63
N ALA A 25 -9.08 -9.13 -18.82
CA ALA A 25 -9.49 -10.42 -19.36
C ALA A 25 -9.14 -11.58 -18.40
N ALA A 26 -7.90 -11.60 -17.89
CA ALA A 26 -7.45 -12.59 -16.93
C ALA A 26 -8.23 -12.56 -15.60
N GLN A 27 -8.70 -11.37 -15.18
CA GLN A 27 -9.55 -11.22 -14.00
C GLN A 27 -10.91 -11.89 -14.22
N ASN A 28 -11.54 -11.67 -15.38
CA ASN A 28 -12.84 -12.23 -15.73
C ASN A 28 -12.81 -13.76 -15.84
N GLU A 29 -11.67 -14.32 -16.22
CA GLU A 29 -11.44 -15.77 -16.28
C GLU A 29 -11.10 -16.39 -14.91
N GLY A 30 -11.03 -15.59 -13.83
CA GLY A 30 -10.66 -16.07 -12.50
C GLY A 30 -9.19 -16.52 -12.38
N SER A 31 -8.36 -16.17 -13.37
CA SER A 31 -6.96 -16.57 -13.45
C SER A 31 -6.03 -15.67 -12.63
N LEU A 32 -6.51 -14.52 -12.16
CA LEU A 32 -5.70 -13.58 -11.38
C LEU A 32 -5.70 -13.90 -9.88
N THR A 33 -4.49 -13.98 -9.34
CA THR A 33 -4.24 -14.05 -7.90
C THR A 33 -3.25 -12.94 -7.53
N TYR A 34 -3.74 -11.91 -6.83
CA TYR A 34 -2.92 -10.81 -6.32
C TYR A 34 -2.22 -11.26 -5.02
N GLY A 35 -1.19 -12.10 -5.13
CA GLY A 35 -0.44 -12.66 -4.00
C GLY A 35 0.54 -13.75 -4.43
N SER A 36 0.99 -14.59 -3.49
CA SER A 36 1.74 -15.81 -3.83
C SER A 36 0.83 -16.70 -4.66
N GLY A 37 1.04 -16.71 -5.99
CA GLY A 37 0.24 -17.50 -6.91
C GLY A 37 0.22 -18.99 -6.50
N PRO A 38 -0.82 -19.74 -6.88
CA PRO A 38 -0.91 -21.16 -6.55
C PRO A 38 0.36 -21.89 -7.01
N ARG A 39 0.86 -22.85 -6.20
CA ARG A 39 2.14 -23.56 -6.48
C ARG A 39 2.17 -24.26 -7.85
N ASN A 40 1.01 -24.53 -8.41
CA ASN A 40 0.80 -25.14 -9.73
C ASN A 40 0.45 -24.13 -10.84
N ALA A 41 0.64 -22.82 -10.63
CA ALA A 41 0.41 -21.81 -11.66
C ALA A 41 1.33 -22.02 -12.87
N THR A 42 0.76 -21.91 -14.07
CA THR A 42 1.52 -21.96 -15.31
C THR A 42 2.45 -20.75 -15.43
N THR A 43 3.45 -20.83 -16.32
CA THR A 43 4.34 -19.68 -16.59
C THR A 43 3.57 -18.47 -17.11
N LEU A 44 2.56 -18.68 -17.95
CA LEU A 44 1.68 -17.61 -18.44
C LEU A 44 0.88 -16.97 -17.30
N GLN A 45 0.28 -17.76 -16.42
CA GLN A 45 -0.46 -17.25 -15.26
C GLN A 45 0.44 -16.43 -14.33
N ARG A 46 1.68 -16.88 -14.10
CA ARG A 46 2.66 -16.13 -13.31
C ARG A 46 3.03 -14.81 -13.97
N ALA A 47 3.29 -14.80 -15.27
CA ALA A 47 3.61 -13.59 -16.02
C ALA A 47 2.44 -12.59 -16.06
N VAL A 48 1.21 -13.07 -16.26
CA VAL A 48 -0.01 -12.24 -16.25
C VAL A 48 -0.30 -11.70 -14.84
N ASN A 49 -0.10 -12.51 -13.79
CA ASN A 49 -0.17 -12.03 -12.41
C ASN A 49 0.88 -10.96 -12.14
N GLN A 50 2.12 -11.14 -12.60
CA GLN A 50 3.17 -10.13 -12.47
C GLN A 50 2.79 -8.84 -13.21
N LEU A 51 2.33 -8.93 -14.46
CA LEU A 51 1.84 -7.80 -15.24
C LEU A 51 0.69 -7.09 -14.53
N ALA A 52 -0.29 -7.83 -14.01
CA ALA A 52 -1.39 -7.32 -13.21
C ALA A 52 -0.91 -6.59 -11.96
N CYS A 53 0.11 -7.13 -11.29
CA CYS A 53 0.73 -6.46 -10.15
C CYS A 53 1.40 -5.15 -10.57
N HIS A 54 2.21 -5.15 -11.64
CA HIS A 54 2.89 -3.95 -12.13
C HIS A 54 1.92 -2.84 -12.57
N LEU A 55 0.84 -3.17 -13.27
CA LEU A 55 -0.13 -2.18 -13.75
C LEU A 55 -1.06 -1.63 -12.66
N ARG A 56 -1.31 -2.42 -11.61
CA ARG A 56 -2.20 -2.04 -10.50
C ARG A 56 -1.47 -1.21 -9.45
N ARG A 57 -0.14 -1.26 -9.41
CA ARG A 57 0.67 -0.67 -8.34
C ARG A 57 1.27 0.65 -8.76
N GLU A 58 1.19 1.63 -7.88
CA GLU A 58 2.25 2.63 -7.83
C GLU A 58 3.42 1.98 -7.12
N HIS A 59 4.56 1.89 -7.80
CA HIS A 59 5.73 1.23 -7.23
C HIS A 59 6.27 2.04 -6.04
N PHE A 60 6.34 1.39 -4.88
CA PHE A 60 6.96 1.93 -3.68
C PHE A 60 7.82 0.86 -3.01
N ALA A 61 8.84 1.28 -2.26
CA ALA A 61 9.74 0.35 -1.57
C ALA A 61 8.95 -0.57 -0.63
N GLY A 62 9.06 -1.88 -0.82
CA GLY A 62 8.35 -2.87 0.00
C GLY A 62 6.87 -3.06 -0.37
N ASP A 63 6.45 -2.69 -1.58
CA ASP A 63 5.12 -3.07 -2.11
C ASP A 63 5.02 -4.58 -2.43
N GLY A 64 6.12 -5.33 -2.35
CA GLY A 64 6.22 -6.75 -2.70
C GLY A 64 6.31 -7.02 -4.21
N CYS A 65 6.51 -5.98 -5.04
CA CYS A 65 6.68 -6.09 -6.49
C CYS A 65 8.14 -6.13 -6.91
N ILE A 66 9.02 -5.49 -6.14
CA ILE A 66 10.44 -5.83 -6.12
C ILE A 66 10.54 -6.95 -5.10
N GLU A 67 10.92 -8.16 -5.54
CA GLU A 67 11.03 -9.35 -4.71
C GLU A 67 11.84 -9.02 -3.45
N ASP A 68 11.13 -8.90 -2.36
CA ASP A 68 11.66 -8.74 -1.02
C ASP A 68 11.20 -10.00 -0.30
N ASP A 69 12.12 -10.88 0.09
CA ASP A 69 11.83 -12.15 0.77
C ASP A 69 11.13 -11.96 2.14
N ARG A 70 10.87 -10.71 2.53
CA ARG A 70 10.12 -10.36 3.73
C ARG A 70 8.63 -10.66 3.56
N PRO A 71 8.00 -11.32 4.54
CA PRO A 71 6.56 -11.59 4.51
C PRO A 71 5.76 -10.29 4.48
N LEU A 72 4.54 -10.34 3.94
CA LEU A 72 3.63 -9.18 3.93
C LEU A 72 3.10 -8.88 5.34
N GLN A 73 2.93 -7.60 5.64
CA GLN A 73 2.29 -7.10 6.84
C GLN A 73 0.83 -6.76 6.53
N HIS A 74 -0.10 -7.58 6.99
CA HIS A 74 -1.52 -7.27 6.87
C HIS A 74 -1.88 -6.07 7.74
N LEU A 75 -2.42 -5.03 7.10
CA LEU A 75 -2.80 -3.79 7.75
C LEU A 75 -4.32 -3.64 7.77
N GLY A 76 -4.90 -3.33 8.93
CA GLY A 76 -6.29 -2.88 9.01
C GLY A 76 -6.43 -1.42 8.58
N GLY A 77 -5.34 -0.66 8.64
CA GLY A 77 -5.30 0.72 8.20
C GLY A 77 -3.92 1.35 8.36
N ALA A 78 -3.78 2.56 7.85
CA ALA A 78 -2.53 3.30 7.87
C ALA A 78 -2.79 4.81 7.90
N ALA A 79 -1.78 5.55 8.35
CA ALA A 79 -1.75 7.01 8.27
C ALA A 79 -0.30 7.50 8.16
N VAL A 80 -0.13 8.72 7.68
CA VAL A 80 1.13 9.46 7.78
C VAL A 80 0.87 10.69 8.64
N ILE A 81 1.72 10.89 9.65
CA ILE A 81 1.78 12.13 10.42
C ILE A 81 3.06 12.85 10.04
N SER A 82 2.97 14.13 9.73
CA SER A 82 4.12 14.95 9.35
C SER A 82 4.02 16.32 9.99
N PRO A 83 5.16 16.99 10.23
CA PRO A 83 5.15 18.40 10.62
C PRO A 83 4.50 19.27 9.54
N SER A 84 4.09 20.46 9.94
CA SER A 84 3.41 21.45 9.10
C SER A 84 3.96 22.83 9.42
N ASP A 85 3.95 23.75 8.46
CA ASP A 85 4.33 25.15 8.68
C ASP A 85 3.30 25.91 9.52
N ASP A 86 2.06 25.40 9.58
CA ASP A 86 1.02 25.94 10.47
C ASP A 86 1.35 25.64 11.95
N PRO A 87 1.43 26.65 12.84
CA PRO A 87 1.81 26.45 14.24
C PRO A 87 0.89 25.51 15.03
N ALA A 88 -0.41 25.51 14.74
CA ALA A 88 -1.37 24.65 15.44
C ALA A 88 -1.20 23.18 15.01
N ALA A 89 -1.05 22.94 13.71
CA ALA A 89 -0.74 21.63 13.17
C ALA A 89 0.62 21.11 13.64
N GLN A 90 1.64 21.98 13.75
CA GLN A 90 2.95 21.64 14.28
C GLN A 90 2.90 21.20 15.75
N ALA A 91 2.16 21.94 16.58
CA ALA A 91 1.94 21.56 17.98
C ALA A 91 1.20 20.22 18.09
N SER A 92 0.19 20.00 17.23
CA SER A 92 -0.54 18.73 17.16
C SER A 92 0.36 17.56 16.75
N TYR A 93 1.25 17.77 15.79
CA TYR A 93 2.24 16.76 15.36
C TYR A 93 3.18 16.39 16.51
N ALA A 94 3.75 17.38 17.20
CA ALA A 94 4.64 17.15 18.35
C ALA A 94 3.92 16.42 19.50
N ALA A 95 2.69 16.82 19.82
CA ALA A 95 1.87 16.15 20.83
C ALA A 95 1.50 14.72 20.41
N GLY A 96 1.25 14.49 19.12
CA GLY A 96 1.04 13.16 18.55
C GLY A 96 2.25 12.25 18.71
N CYS A 97 3.45 12.75 18.39
CA CYS A 97 4.71 12.02 18.57
C CYS A 97 4.96 11.66 20.04
N SER A 98 4.73 12.61 20.95
CA SER A 98 4.85 12.38 22.40
C SER A 98 3.92 11.28 22.90
N ARG A 99 2.63 11.29 22.48
CA ARG A 99 1.67 10.22 22.80
C ARG A 99 2.08 8.85 22.26
N LEU A 100 2.76 8.83 21.12
CA LEU A 100 3.29 7.63 20.49
C LEU A 100 4.61 7.15 21.12
N GLY A 101 5.21 7.93 22.01
CA GLY A 101 6.52 7.64 22.60
C GLY A 101 7.67 7.75 21.62
N VAL A 102 7.54 8.58 20.57
CA VAL A 102 8.59 8.81 19.57
C VAL A 102 8.99 10.28 19.53
N GLU A 103 10.24 10.54 19.14
CA GLU A 103 10.70 11.90 18.89
C GLU A 103 10.08 12.45 17.60
N ALA A 104 9.77 13.75 17.62
CA ALA A 104 9.30 14.45 16.42
C ALA A 104 10.42 14.54 15.39
N ARG A 105 10.10 14.30 14.13
CA ARG A 105 11.03 14.31 13.00
C ARG A 105 10.53 15.22 11.89
N ALA A 106 11.46 15.78 11.12
CA ALA A 106 11.13 16.68 10.01
C ALA A 106 10.36 15.96 8.89
N GLU A 107 10.62 14.67 8.68
CA GLU A 107 10.01 13.86 7.63
C GLU A 107 8.65 13.29 8.05
N GLY A 108 8.40 13.20 9.36
CA GLY A 108 7.20 12.58 9.92
C GLY A 108 7.36 11.09 10.26
N TRP A 109 6.23 10.45 10.52
CA TRP A 109 6.10 9.03 10.83
C TRP A 109 4.97 8.39 10.04
N ALA A 110 5.19 7.15 9.60
CA ALA A 110 4.17 6.27 9.09
C ALA A 110 3.58 5.44 10.25
N LEU A 111 2.25 5.36 10.30
CA LEU A 111 1.52 4.61 11.33
C LEU A 111 0.80 3.45 10.67
N TRP A 112 1.09 2.23 11.09
CA TRP A 112 0.52 1.00 10.52
C TRP A 112 -0.33 0.29 11.58
N TYR A 113 -1.63 0.20 11.34
CA TYR A 113 -2.56 -0.51 12.22
C TYR A 113 -2.61 -2.00 11.88
N THR A 114 -2.25 -2.86 12.83
CA THR A 114 -2.14 -4.31 12.61
C THR A 114 -2.36 -5.10 13.91
N TRP A 115 -2.12 -6.40 13.88
CA TRP A 115 -2.34 -7.31 15.00
C TRP A 115 -1.07 -8.11 15.31
N ASP A 116 -0.89 -8.46 16.60
CA ASP A 116 0.18 -9.38 17.01
C ASP A 116 -0.23 -10.85 16.83
N ASP A 117 0.67 -11.77 17.15
CA ASP A 117 0.43 -13.23 17.06
C ASP A 117 -0.75 -13.72 17.93
N LYS A 118 -1.21 -12.88 18.88
CA LYS A 118 -2.37 -13.16 19.75
C LYS A 118 -3.62 -12.41 19.28
N ALA A 119 -3.65 -11.93 18.03
CA ALA A 119 -4.72 -11.15 17.44
C ALA A 119 -5.04 -9.84 18.19
N ARG A 120 -4.08 -9.27 18.92
CA ARG A 120 -4.28 -8.00 19.63
C ARG A 120 -3.85 -6.83 18.74
N ALA A 121 -4.78 -5.89 18.58
CA ALA A 121 -4.58 -4.73 17.73
C ALA A 121 -3.53 -3.76 18.29
N HIS A 122 -2.63 -3.29 17.42
CA HIS A 122 -1.57 -2.34 17.75
C HIS A 122 -1.19 -1.48 16.54
N THR A 123 -0.52 -0.36 16.81
CA THR A 123 0.07 0.52 15.82
C THR A 123 1.59 0.35 15.82
N MET A 124 2.16 0.03 14.67
CA MET A 124 3.60 0.17 14.44
C MET A 124 3.89 1.60 13.96
N VAL A 125 4.80 2.29 14.63
CA VAL A 125 5.29 3.61 14.22
C VAL A 125 6.59 3.40 13.44
N THR A 126 6.58 3.74 12.15
CA THR A 126 7.67 3.38 11.23
C THR A 126 8.20 4.55 10.43
N THR A 127 9.44 4.41 9.93
CA THR A 127 10.06 5.36 8.99
C THR A 127 9.65 5.14 7.53
N ALA A 128 8.76 4.17 7.25
CA ALA A 128 8.39 3.75 5.90
C ALA A 128 7.38 4.71 5.23
N LEU A 129 7.74 5.99 5.13
CA LEU A 129 6.87 7.07 4.67
C LEU A 129 6.44 6.89 3.21
N ASP A 130 7.40 6.68 2.30
CA ASP A 130 7.10 6.54 0.86
C ASP A 130 6.25 5.29 0.59
N THR A 131 6.60 4.18 1.26
CA THR A 131 5.80 2.95 1.27
C THR A 131 4.36 3.23 1.65
N THR A 132 4.16 3.98 2.75
CA THR A 132 2.84 4.29 3.27
C THR A 132 2.08 5.23 2.34
N ARG A 133 2.74 6.24 1.77
CA ARG A 133 2.10 7.17 0.81
C ARG A 133 1.62 6.42 -0.44
N GLY A 134 2.45 5.54 -1.00
CA GLY A 134 2.08 4.71 -2.15
C GLY A 134 0.95 3.73 -1.83
N LEU A 135 0.98 3.13 -0.63
CA LEU A 135 -0.09 2.28 -0.12
C LEU A 135 -1.42 3.03 -0.03
N LEU A 136 -1.44 4.21 0.61
CA LEU A 136 -2.63 5.03 0.78
C LEU A 136 -3.23 5.47 -0.57
N LYS A 137 -2.37 5.79 -1.56
CA LYS A 137 -2.79 6.12 -2.93
C LYS A 137 -3.37 4.93 -3.69
N SER A 138 -2.91 3.71 -3.38
CA SER A 138 -3.48 2.48 -3.93
C SER A 138 -4.83 2.17 -3.29
N TRP A 139 -4.94 2.32 -1.97
CA TRP A 139 -6.20 2.10 -1.23
C TRP A 139 -7.30 3.07 -1.63
N SER A 140 -6.99 4.34 -1.91
CA SER A 140 -7.98 5.31 -2.39
C SER A 140 -8.58 4.96 -3.75
N ARG A 141 -7.91 4.08 -4.51
CA ARG A 141 -8.40 3.50 -5.78
C ARG A 141 -9.08 2.14 -5.60
N GLY A 142 -9.29 1.70 -4.36
CA GLY A 142 -9.86 0.38 -4.04
C GLY A 142 -8.91 -0.80 -4.25
N HIS A 143 -7.61 -0.55 -4.41
CA HIS A 143 -6.62 -1.63 -4.55
C HIS A 143 -6.20 -2.13 -3.17
N ASP A 144 -6.68 -3.29 -2.77
CA ASP A 144 -6.35 -3.90 -1.47
C ASP A 144 -4.93 -4.49 -1.49
N LEU A 145 -3.96 -3.64 -1.12
CA LEU A 145 -2.55 -3.99 -1.06
C LEU A 145 -2.04 -3.94 0.37
N HIS A 146 -0.98 -4.68 0.65
CA HIS A 146 -0.29 -4.68 1.94
C HIS A 146 1.23 -4.61 1.70
N PRO A 147 1.97 -3.82 2.49
CA PRO A 147 3.41 -3.72 2.35
C PRO A 147 4.11 -4.96 2.94
N ALA A 148 5.37 -5.19 2.58
CA ALA A 148 6.27 -6.08 3.28
C ALA A 148 6.46 -5.65 4.74
N GLN A 149 6.75 -6.61 5.62
CA GLN A 149 7.08 -6.33 7.01
C GLN A 149 8.21 -5.31 7.10
N PRO A 150 8.06 -4.27 7.93
CA PRO A 150 9.10 -3.25 8.04
C PRO A 150 10.32 -3.85 8.72
N LEU A 151 11.51 -3.39 8.35
CA LEU A 151 12.73 -3.80 9.04
C LEU A 151 12.65 -3.36 10.49
N ARG A 152 13.29 -4.11 11.40
CA ARG A 152 13.40 -3.70 12.81
C ARG A 152 13.92 -2.28 12.98
N ALA A 153 14.90 -1.88 12.16
CA ALA A 153 15.48 -0.52 12.18
C ALA A 153 14.50 0.57 11.70
N GLN A 154 13.45 0.19 10.96
CA GLN A 154 12.40 1.12 10.54
C GLN A 154 11.32 1.30 11.60
N ILE A 155 11.25 0.45 12.63
CA ILE A 155 10.23 0.51 13.68
C ILE A 155 10.78 1.34 14.85
N ALA A 156 10.17 2.49 15.11
CA ALA A 156 10.52 3.36 16.23
C ALA A 156 9.75 3.00 17.51
N ALA A 157 8.49 2.60 17.37
CA ALA A 157 7.66 2.21 18.51
C ALA A 157 6.53 1.25 18.10
N ILE A 158 6.00 0.52 19.09
CA ILE A 158 4.78 -0.27 18.99
C ILE A 158 3.83 0.18 20.10
N VAL A 159 2.65 0.67 19.71
CA VAL A 159 1.66 1.25 20.62
C VAL A 159 0.39 0.41 20.58
N ARG A 160 -0.28 0.20 21.71
CA ARG A 160 -1.53 -0.57 21.75
C ARG A 160 -2.69 0.20 21.11
N GLY A 161 -3.55 -0.50 20.36
CA GLY A 161 -4.70 0.10 19.69
C GLY A 161 -4.31 1.06 18.58
N TRP A 162 -5.22 1.96 18.20
CA TRP A 162 -5.00 2.99 17.19
C TRP A 162 -5.19 4.42 17.78
N PRO A 163 -4.23 5.35 17.64
CA PRO A 163 -4.22 6.60 18.40
C PRO A 163 -4.87 7.82 17.72
N GLY A 164 -5.51 7.70 16.55
CA GLY A 164 -6.03 8.85 15.81
C GLY A 164 -6.97 8.53 14.64
N PRO A 165 -7.08 9.40 13.61
CA PRO A 165 -7.78 9.08 12.37
C PRO A 165 -7.01 7.99 11.60
N VAL A 166 -7.71 7.02 11.03
CA VAL A 166 -7.12 5.93 10.22
C VAL A 166 -7.71 5.93 8.83
N ILE A 167 -6.87 5.74 7.80
CA ILE A 167 -7.35 5.32 6.49
C ILE A 167 -7.34 3.80 6.52
N LEU A 168 -8.51 3.19 6.40
CA LEU A 168 -8.67 1.74 6.47
C LEU A 168 -8.22 1.10 5.16
N SER A 169 -7.66 -0.11 5.25
CA SER A 169 -7.48 -0.95 4.05
C SER A 169 -8.85 -1.31 3.46
N PRO A 170 -8.99 -1.44 2.14
CA PRO A 170 -10.26 -1.81 1.51
C PRO A 170 -10.93 -3.07 2.11
N SER A 171 -10.19 -4.16 2.32
CA SER A 171 -10.75 -5.39 2.93
C SER A 171 -11.23 -5.18 4.37
N HIS A 172 -10.47 -4.46 5.18
CA HIS A 172 -10.88 -4.14 6.54
C HIS A 172 -12.12 -3.23 6.57
N ALA A 173 -12.20 -2.22 5.69
CA ALA A 173 -13.37 -1.36 5.55
C ALA A 173 -14.64 -2.14 5.20
N THR A 174 -14.54 -3.13 4.30
CA THR A 174 -15.63 -4.05 3.98
C THR A 174 -16.00 -4.94 5.17
N THR A 175 -15.00 -5.48 5.88
CA THR A 175 -15.21 -6.36 7.03
C THR A 175 -15.98 -5.67 8.16
N ILE A 176 -15.73 -4.37 8.38
CA ILE A 176 -16.41 -3.59 9.42
C ILE A 176 -17.65 -2.83 8.93
N GLY A 177 -18.12 -3.13 7.71
CA GLY A 177 -19.40 -2.64 7.18
C GLY A 177 -19.42 -1.16 6.80
N LEU A 178 -18.27 -0.54 6.52
CA LEU A 178 -18.17 0.88 6.17
C LEU A 178 -18.20 1.15 4.66
N THR A 179 -18.19 0.12 3.82
CA THR A 179 -18.44 0.27 2.39
C THR A 179 -19.93 0.19 2.12
N GLY A 180 -20.56 1.35 1.89
CA GLY A 180 -21.95 1.44 1.43
C GLY A 180 -22.14 0.72 0.10
N ARG A 181 -23.27 0.00 -0.01
CA ARG A 181 -23.80 -0.54 -1.27
C ARG A 181 -24.25 0.59 -2.20
#